data_AF-A0A6B1BXR5-F1
#
_entry.id   AF-A0A6B1BXR5-F1
#
_cell.length_a   1.000
_cell.length_b   1.000
_cell.length_c   1.000
_cell.angle_alpha   90.00
_cell.angle_beta   90.00
_cell.angle_gamma   90.00
#
_symmetry.space_group_name_H-M   'P 1'
#
loop_
_entity.id
_entity.type
_entity.pdbx_description
1 polymer ?
#
loop_
_entity_poly.entity_id
_entity_poly.type
_entity_poly.pdbx_seq_one_letter_code
_entity_poly.pdbx_strand_id
1 'polypeptide(L)'
;MAEAKARWKHQWKELYEEVIDSGLCTGCAGCVIACPHDVIGYKHEPGQYKPFHLEEELGLTDCIHGQKGCTSCTRACPRFRTWEAEADEHLFGRIRTEEEVSGIYSDILLVRASDDYVYEVGQDGGLVSAILIWCLENDVIDGALTSFLEGGDTDGWKAVPGLAVNREEVLRGAGSRYTYSANPLAYREAKERGLESLALVGMSCQTSIGPVMWNRKVGKVGRPIKLNIGLLCSKSFDDSMFEELFWVKYGLPTDQIAKMNIKGVFQVWMKNGDYHEINLKECHAWTREGCNLCPDFAAEHADISTGGIGDLSDWTLTVVRTELGRAVINAMLDDGVIQARPGDDDPGAVALMHKLAAKSRQRWPEWAESAVRVGV
;
A
#
# COMPACT_ATOMS: atom_id res chain seq x y z
N MET A 1 -29.71 -11.95 23.25
CA MET A 1 -29.62 -10.48 23.20
C MET A 1 -28.18 -10.16 22.85
N ALA A 2 -27.93 -9.58 21.68
CA ALA A 2 -26.57 -9.16 21.33
C ALA A 2 -26.14 -8.06 22.32
N GLU A 3 -24.99 -8.23 22.99
CA GLU A 3 -24.41 -7.18 23.82
C GLU A 3 -24.33 -5.88 23.01
N ALA A 4 -24.78 -4.77 23.61
CA ALA A 4 -24.65 -3.47 22.99
C ALA A 4 -23.14 -3.19 22.80
N LYS A 5 -22.67 -3.20 21.55
CA LYS A 5 -21.27 -2.94 21.20
C LYS A 5 -20.83 -1.64 21.90
N ALA A 6 -19.79 -1.72 22.72
CA ALA A 6 -19.33 -0.60 23.52
C ALA A 6 -19.09 0.64 22.64
N ARG A 7 -19.51 1.83 23.12
CA ARG A 7 -19.33 3.08 22.37
C ARG A 7 -17.85 3.35 22.15
N TRP A 8 -17.42 3.53 20.90
CA TRP A 8 -16.06 3.92 20.55
C TRP A 8 -15.74 5.31 21.13
N LYS A 9 -14.71 5.41 21.97
CA LYS A 9 -14.31 6.65 22.65
C LYS A 9 -12.84 7.03 22.42
N HIS A 10 -12.09 6.21 21.68
CA HIS A 10 -10.66 6.41 21.45
C HIS A 10 -10.42 7.55 20.46
N GLN A 11 -9.55 8.48 20.83
CA GLN A 11 -9.25 9.71 20.15
C GLN A 11 -7.76 9.78 19.77
N TRP A 12 -7.28 10.98 19.39
CA TRP A 12 -5.88 11.20 18.98
C TRP A 12 -4.88 10.72 20.04
N LYS A 13 -5.17 10.96 21.32
CA LYS A 13 -4.31 10.51 22.42
C LYS A 13 -3.98 9.02 22.36
N GLU A 14 -5.00 8.16 22.28
CA GLU A 14 -4.78 6.72 22.20
C GLU A 14 -4.11 6.32 20.88
N LEU A 15 -4.39 7.02 19.77
CA LEU A 15 -3.69 6.76 18.50
C LEU A 15 -2.19 7.09 18.62
N TYR A 16 -1.86 8.23 19.23
CA TYR A 16 -0.49 8.67 19.42
C TYR A 16 0.28 7.67 20.28
N GLU A 17 -0.25 7.37 21.47
CA GLU A 17 0.38 6.47 22.45
C GLU A 17 0.49 5.02 21.93
N GLU A 18 -0.61 4.45 21.42
CA GLU A 18 -0.66 3.03 21.07
C GLU A 18 -0.06 2.71 19.69
N VAL A 19 0.01 3.68 18.77
CA VAL A 19 0.45 3.43 17.38
C VAL A 19 1.65 4.27 16.95
N ILE A 20 1.67 5.57 17.24
CA ILE A 20 2.73 6.46 16.72
C ILE A 20 4.00 6.32 17.55
N ASP A 21 3.88 6.52 18.87
CA ASP A 21 5.00 6.48 19.82
C ASP A 21 5.54 5.06 20.02
N SER A 22 4.65 4.06 19.94
CA SER A 22 5.00 2.64 20.02
C SER A 22 5.74 2.09 18.78
N GLY A 23 5.80 2.87 17.69
CA GLY A 23 6.45 2.49 16.44
C GLY A 23 5.61 1.67 15.46
N LEU A 24 4.35 1.31 15.79
CA LEU A 24 3.47 0.56 14.88
C LEU A 24 3.06 1.36 13.64
N CYS A 25 3.16 2.69 13.68
CA CYS A 25 2.77 3.56 12.58
C CYS A 25 3.67 3.34 11.35
N THR A 26 3.07 2.83 10.28
CA THR A 26 3.70 2.64 8.97
C THR A 26 3.61 3.87 8.07
N GLY A 27 2.98 4.96 8.53
CA GLY A 27 2.89 6.22 7.79
C GLY A 27 1.84 6.25 6.67
N CYS A 28 0.85 5.36 6.69
CA CYS A 28 -0.14 5.21 5.60
C CYS A 28 -1.08 6.41 5.36
N ALA A 29 -1.05 7.44 6.20
CA ALA A 29 -1.87 8.65 6.12
C ALA A 29 -3.40 8.46 6.24
N GLY A 30 -3.90 7.27 6.59
CA GLY A 30 -5.35 7.03 6.80
C GLY A 30 -5.97 7.96 7.85
N CYS A 31 -5.29 8.22 8.96
CA CYS A 31 -5.76 9.15 10.00
C CYS A 31 -5.77 10.62 9.54
N VAL A 32 -4.86 11.00 8.64
CA VAL A 32 -4.73 12.35 8.08
C VAL A 32 -5.96 12.64 7.24
N ILE A 33 -6.26 11.79 6.26
CA ILE A 33 -7.40 11.98 5.35
C ILE A 33 -8.75 11.81 6.06
N ALA A 34 -8.78 11.07 7.18
CA ALA A 34 -9.99 10.88 7.99
C ALA A 34 -10.33 12.08 8.89
N CYS A 35 -9.37 12.97 9.15
CA CYS A 35 -9.54 14.06 10.10
C CYS A 35 -10.54 15.08 9.55
N PRO A 36 -11.72 15.29 10.18
CA PRO A 36 -12.70 16.26 9.69
C PRO A 36 -12.39 17.70 10.09
N HIS A 37 -11.31 17.92 10.85
CA HIS A 37 -10.91 19.21 11.40
C HIS A 37 -9.58 19.71 10.84
N ASP A 38 -8.91 18.92 9.98
CA ASP A 38 -7.61 19.27 9.38
C ASP A 38 -6.50 19.58 10.41
N VAL A 39 -6.57 18.98 11.61
CA VAL A 39 -5.60 19.17 12.71
C VAL A 39 -4.50 18.09 12.78
N ILE A 40 -4.48 17.15 11.83
CA ILE A 40 -3.45 16.11 11.72
C ILE A 40 -2.65 16.38 10.46
N GLY A 41 -1.38 16.75 10.63
CA GLY A 41 -0.43 17.01 9.56
C GLY A 41 0.32 15.76 9.12
N TYR A 42 1.00 15.86 7.97
CA TYR A 42 1.88 14.83 7.44
C TYR A 42 3.00 15.49 6.63
N LYS A 43 4.25 15.07 6.84
CA LYS A 43 5.40 15.53 6.05
C LYS A 43 5.90 14.38 5.19
N HIS A 44 5.89 14.58 3.88
CA HIS A 44 6.33 13.60 2.91
C HIS A 44 7.82 13.79 2.56
N GLU A 45 8.66 13.66 3.58
CA GLU A 45 10.09 13.97 3.51
C GLU A 45 10.90 12.90 4.26
N PRO A 46 12.19 12.73 3.90
CA PRO A 46 13.13 11.86 4.62
C PRO A 46 13.00 11.95 6.14
N GLY A 47 12.83 10.80 6.79
CA GLY A 47 12.70 10.69 8.24
C GLY A 47 11.39 11.24 8.85
N GLN A 48 10.43 11.71 8.05
CA GLN A 48 9.25 12.46 8.54
C GLN A 48 7.90 11.85 8.17
N TYR A 49 7.89 10.66 7.57
CA TYR A 49 6.71 9.95 7.05
C TYR A 49 5.73 9.42 8.11
N LYS A 50 5.34 10.25 9.07
CA LYS A 50 4.42 9.96 10.17
C LYS A 50 3.45 11.14 10.35
N PRO A 51 2.22 10.87 10.80
CA PRO A 51 1.28 11.93 11.14
C PRO A 51 1.70 12.65 12.43
N PHE A 52 1.40 13.93 12.55
CA PHE A 52 1.63 14.74 13.75
C PHE A 52 0.46 15.70 14.00
N HIS A 53 0.29 16.14 15.25
CA HIS A 53 -0.75 17.11 15.58
C HIS A 53 -0.32 18.53 15.17
N LEU A 54 -1.22 19.31 14.58
CA LEU A 54 -0.94 20.67 14.09
C LEU A 54 -1.22 21.76 15.13
N GLU A 55 -2.13 21.51 16.07
CA GLU A 55 -2.49 22.50 17.09
C GLU A 55 -1.63 22.34 18.34
N GLU A 56 -1.22 23.47 18.93
CA GLU A 56 -0.32 23.50 20.09
C GLU A 56 -1.04 23.50 21.44
N GLU A 57 -2.34 23.83 21.49
CA GLU A 57 -3.08 24.13 22.73
C GLU A 57 -3.07 22.98 23.75
N LEU A 58 -3.14 21.72 23.30
CA LEU A 58 -3.03 20.53 24.16
C LEU A 58 -1.72 19.75 23.93
N GLY A 59 -0.75 20.36 23.23
CA GLY A 59 0.49 19.73 22.83
C GLY A 59 0.33 18.67 21.73
N LEU A 60 1.40 17.90 21.50
CA LEU A 60 1.48 16.95 20.38
C LEU A 60 0.66 15.66 20.60
N THR A 61 0.31 15.35 21.84
CA THR A 61 -0.19 14.03 22.26
C THR A 61 -1.68 14.02 22.56
N ASP A 62 -2.41 15.13 22.43
CA ASP A 62 -3.84 15.20 22.69
C ASP A 62 -4.54 16.15 21.70
N CYS A 63 -5.87 16.07 21.60
CA CYS A 63 -6.64 16.81 20.60
C CYS A 63 -7.94 17.35 21.20
N ILE A 64 -8.19 18.65 21.05
CA ILE A 64 -9.40 19.31 21.61
C ILE A 64 -10.66 18.71 21.01
N HIS A 65 -10.63 18.44 19.70
CA HIS A 65 -11.74 17.82 19.00
C HIS A 65 -12.00 16.40 19.51
N GLY A 66 -10.94 15.67 19.85
CA GLY A 66 -11.03 14.34 20.42
C GLY A 66 -11.58 14.34 21.85
N GLN A 67 -11.17 15.29 22.71
CA GLN A 67 -11.78 15.50 24.04
C GLN A 67 -13.27 15.83 23.94
N LYS A 68 -13.70 16.50 22.86
CA LYS A 68 -15.10 16.77 22.52
C LYS A 68 -15.83 15.59 21.85
N GLY A 69 -15.16 14.46 21.65
CA GLY A 69 -15.74 13.20 21.17
C GLY A 69 -15.41 12.80 19.73
N CYS A 70 -14.51 13.50 19.04
CA CYS A 70 -14.03 13.06 17.72
C CYS A 70 -13.17 11.80 17.83
N THR A 71 -13.44 10.81 16.97
CA THR A 71 -12.78 9.50 17.01
C THR A 71 -12.29 9.04 15.62
N SER A 72 -12.30 9.93 14.63
CA SER A 72 -12.05 9.56 13.22
C SER A 72 -10.66 8.96 12.99
N CYS A 73 -9.63 9.49 13.66
CA CYS A 73 -8.24 9.07 13.45
C CYS A 73 -7.98 7.62 13.90
N THR A 74 -8.48 7.21 15.08
CA THR A 74 -8.38 5.81 15.56
C THR A 74 -9.24 4.87 14.74
N ARG A 75 -10.41 5.34 14.29
CA ARG A 75 -11.32 4.56 13.44
C ARG A 75 -10.81 4.37 12.02
N ALA A 76 -9.88 5.21 11.57
CA ALA A 76 -9.24 5.09 10.26
C ALA A 76 -7.90 4.35 10.28
N CYS A 77 -7.31 4.12 11.46
CA CYS A 77 -5.96 3.59 11.58
C CYS A 77 -5.93 2.05 11.44
N PRO A 78 -5.25 1.51 10.40
CA PRO A 78 -5.10 0.06 10.20
C PRO A 78 -3.94 -0.53 11.02
N ARG A 79 -3.65 0.06 12.17
CA ARG A 79 -2.68 -0.44 13.15
C ARG A 79 -3.19 -0.32 14.59
N PHE A 80 -4.39 0.23 14.77
CA PHE A 80 -4.99 0.43 16.07
C PHE A 80 -5.82 -0.79 16.47
N ARG A 81 -5.34 -1.54 17.47
CA ARG A 81 -6.02 -2.67 18.13
C ARG A 81 -6.47 -3.76 17.15
N THR A 82 -7.72 -4.21 17.20
CA THR A 82 -8.30 -5.32 16.42
C THR A 82 -8.51 -4.99 14.93
N TRP A 83 -7.70 -4.10 14.33
CA TRP A 83 -7.88 -3.59 12.97
C TRP A 83 -7.87 -4.69 11.90
N GLU A 84 -7.03 -5.72 12.06
CA GLU A 84 -6.86 -6.78 11.07
C GLU A 84 -8.08 -7.71 11.03
N ALA A 85 -8.45 -8.29 12.15
CA ALA A 85 -9.65 -9.13 12.25
C ALA A 85 -10.92 -8.38 11.83
N GLU A 86 -11.00 -7.08 12.13
CA GLU A 86 -12.10 -6.23 11.69
C GLU A 86 -12.12 -5.96 10.18
N ALA A 87 -10.95 -5.91 9.52
CA ALA A 87 -10.84 -5.81 8.07
C ALA A 87 -11.19 -7.14 7.40
N ASP A 88 -10.71 -8.26 7.95
CA ASP A 88 -11.07 -9.61 7.48
C ASP A 88 -12.58 -9.84 7.52
N GLU A 89 -13.19 -9.60 8.69
CA GLU A 89 -14.63 -9.79 8.89
C GLU A 89 -15.44 -8.93 7.91
N HIS A 90 -14.98 -7.72 7.62
CA HIS A 90 -15.66 -6.81 6.70
C HIS A 90 -15.58 -7.27 5.24
N LEU A 91 -14.41 -7.74 4.79
CA LEU A 91 -14.18 -8.14 3.41
C LEU A 91 -14.68 -9.55 3.11
N PHE A 92 -14.54 -10.47 4.07
CA PHE A 92 -14.69 -11.90 3.85
C PHE A 92 -15.80 -12.53 4.69
N GLY A 93 -16.42 -11.77 5.60
CA GLY A 93 -17.48 -12.27 6.50
C GLY A 93 -17.00 -13.28 7.54
N ARG A 94 -15.67 -13.37 7.72
CA ARG A 94 -15.00 -14.20 8.72
C ARG A 94 -13.59 -13.69 8.96
N ILE A 95 -13.00 -14.12 10.06
CA ILE A 95 -11.56 -13.99 10.31
C ILE A 95 -10.78 -15.13 9.64
N ARG A 96 -9.48 -14.88 9.40
CA ARG A 96 -8.54 -15.88 8.88
C ARG A 96 -8.28 -17.04 9.86
N THR A 97 -7.86 -18.18 9.34
CA THR A 97 -7.31 -19.31 10.13
C THR A 97 -5.80 -19.20 10.30
N GLU A 98 -5.21 -20.07 11.13
CA GLU A 98 -3.76 -20.12 11.33
C GLU A 98 -3.00 -20.54 10.06
N GLU A 99 -3.62 -21.30 9.16
CA GLU A 99 -2.99 -21.70 7.88
C GLU A 99 -2.99 -20.57 6.84
N GLU A 100 -3.86 -19.57 6.98
CA GLU A 100 -4.04 -18.46 6.03
C GLU A 100 -3.02 -17.32 6.25
N VAL A 101 -1.74 -17.67 6.31
CA VAL A 101 -0.65 -16.73 6.64
C VAL A 101 -0.49 -15.57 5.64
N SER A 102 -0.98 -15.75 4.40
CA SER A 102 -1.01 -14.71 3.35
C SER A 102 -2.39 -14.06 3.16
N GLY A 103 -3.22 -14.13 4.20
CA GLY A 103 -4.59 -13.65 4.24
C GLY A 103 -5.57 -14.56 3.50
N ILE A 104 -6.84 -14.19 3.54
CA ILE A 104 -7.93 -14.87 2.83
C ILE A 104 -7.88 -14.47 1.36
N TYR A 105 -8.00 -15.44 0.46
CA TYR A 105 -8.06 -15.23 -0.97
C TYR A 105 -8.84 -16.36 -1.65
N SER A 106 -9.23 -16.15 -2.90
CA SER A 106 -9.97 -17.14 -3.69
C SER A 106 -9.10 -17.81 -4.74
N ASP A 107 -8.24 -17.05 -5.43
CA ASP A 107 -7.40 -17.58 -6.51
C ASP A 107 -6.03 -16.91 -6.51
N ILE A 108 -5.05 -17.66 -7.04
CA ILE A 108 -3.73 -17.14 -7.38
C ILE A 108 -3.53 -17.38 -8.87
N LEU A 109 -3.20 -16.29 -9.58
CA LEU A 109 -3.00 -16.25 -11.01
C LEU A 109 -1.63 -15.64 -11.32
N LEU A 110 -1.12 -15.96 -12.50
CA LEU A 110 -0.05 -15.21 -13.15
C LEU A 110 -0.69 -14.38 -14.25
N VAL A 111 -0.58 -13.06 -14.19
CA VAL A 111 -1.29 -12.16 -15.11
C VAL A 111 -0.35 -11.14 -15.73
N ARG A 112 -0.58 -10.80 -17.00
CA ARG A 112 0.10 -9.69 -17.68
C ARG A 112 -0.86 -8.91 -18.58
N ALA A 113 -0.53 -7.65 -18.84
CA ALA A 113 -1.22 -6.80 -19.81
C ALA A 113 -1.07 -7.36 -21.24
N SER A 114 -2.12 -7.27 -22.04
CA SER A 114 -2.09 -7.60 -23.47
C SER A 114 -1.58 -6.45 -24.34
N ASP A 115 -1.63 -5.21 -23.84
CA ASP A 115 -1.11 -4.03 -24.51
C ASP A 115 0.41 -3.97 -24.34
N ASP A 116 1.14 -4.00 -25.46
CA ASP A 116 2.61 -4.05 -25.48
C ASP A 116 3.24 -2.86 -24.76
N TYR A 117 2.68 -1.64 -24.92
CA TYR A 117 3.22 -0.45 -24.27
C TYR A 117 3.01 -0.50 -22.76
N VAL A 118 1.80 -0.88 -22.30
CA VAL A 118 1.49 -1.04 -20.87
C VAL A 118 2.37 -2.12 -20.23
N TYR A 119 2.61 -3.21 -20.97
CA TYR A 119 3.51 -4.28 -20.56
C TYR A 119 4.96 -3.77 -20.43
N GLU A 120 5.49 -3.06 -21.42
CA GLU A 120 6.87 -2.56 -21.44
C GLU A 120 7.17 -1.53 -20.34
N VAL A 121 6.25 -0.59 -20.09
CA VAL A 121 6.44 0.44 -19.03
C VAL A 121 6.13 -0.09 -17.62
N GLY A 122 5.50 -1.26 -17.52
CA GLY A 122 5.23 -1.94 -16.27
C GLY A 122 6.50 -2.35 -15.54
N GLN A 123 6.43 -2.47 -14.21
CA GLN A 123 7.55 -3.05 -13.44
C GLN A 123 7.74 -4.53 -13.78
N ASP A 124 6.62 -5.26 -13.75
CA ASP A 124 6.49 -6.69 -14.00
C ASP A 124 5.59 -6.89 -15.23
N GLY A 125 4.48 -7.64 -15.14
CA GLY A 125 3.55 -7.85 -16.24
C GLY A 125 2.62 -6.66 -16.58
N GLY A 126 2.86 -5.44 -16.08
CA GLY A 126 2.03 -4.26 -16.39
C GLY A 126 0.58 -4.28 -15.82
N LEU A 127 0.25 -5.24 -14.95
CA LEU A 127 -1.13 -5.49 -14.52
C LEU A 127 -1.81 -4.28 -13.84
N VAL A 128 -1.15 -3.63 -12.89
CA VAL A 128 -1.77 -2.53 -12.12
C VAL A 128 -2.21 -1.39 -13.04
N SER A 129 -1.34 -1.01 -13.98
CA SER A 129 -1.67 0.01 -14.99
C SER A 129 -2.81 -0.46 -15.89
N ALA A 130 -2.82 -1.72 -16.33
CA ALA A 130 -3.91 -2.28 -17.13
C ALA A 130 -5.26 -2.24 -16.39
N ILE A 131 -5.30 -2.60 -15.09
CA ILE A 131 -6.52 -2.53 -14.27
C ILE A 131 -7.01 -1.08 -14.19
N LEU A 132 -6.14 -0.14 -13.84
CA LEU A 132 -6.54 1.26 -13.68
C LEU A 132 -7.04 1.87 -14.99
N ILE A 133 -6.34 1.62 -16.10
CA ILE A 133 -6.75 2.10 -17.43
C ILE A 133 -8.12 1.53 -17.79
N TRP A 134 -8.30 0.21 -17.69
CA TRP A 134 -9.55 -0.44 -18.03
C TRP A 134 -10.70 0.05 -17.14
N CYS A 135 -10.48 0.19 -15.83
CA CYS A 135 -11.50 0.68 -14.91
C CYS A 135 -11.89 2.16 -15.17
N LEU A 136 -10.95 3.01 -15.58
CA LEU A 136 -11.23 4.40 -15.96
C LEU A 136 -12.00 4.46 -17.29
N GLU A 137 -11.59 3.67 -18.29
CA GLU A 137 -12.22 3.62 -19.63
C GLU A 137 -13.62 3.00 -19.61
N ASN A 138 -13.94 2.20 -18.59
CA ASN A 138 -15.24 1.55 -18.39
C ASN A 138 -16.07 2.18 -17.25
N ASP A 139 -15.73 3.38 -16.79
CA ASP A 139 -16.46 4.11 -15.74
C ASP A 139 -16.66 3.34 -14.41
N VAL A 140 -15.78 2.36 -14.13
CA VAL A 140 -15.77 1.62 -12.85
C VAL A 140 -15.22 2.50 -11.73
N ILE A 141 -14.26 3.36 -12.06
CA ILE A 141 -13.68 4.38 -11.20
C ILE A 141 -13.57 5.71 -11.96
N ASP A 142 -13.56 6.83 -11.24
CA ASP A 142 -13.36 8.17 -11.78
C ASP A 142 -11.99 8.78 -11.40
N GLY A 143 -11.20 8.07 -10.59
CA GLY A 143 -9.83 8.42 -10.27
C GLY A 143 -9.08 7.33 -9.51
N ALA A 144 -7.75 7.40 -9.51
CA ALA A 144 -6.88 6.46 -8.82
C ALA A 144 -5.86 7.19 -7.95
N LEU A 145 -5.85 6.86 -6.66
CA LEU A 145 -4.84 7.30 -5.70
C LEU A 145 -3.61 6.40 -5.85
N THR A 146 -2.54 6.94 -6.42
CA THR A 146 -1.31 6.21 -6.76
C THR A 146 -0.07 7.05 -6.39
N SER A 147 1.10 6.67 -6.90
CA SER A 147 2.34 7.43 -6.77
C SER A 147 2.83 7.92 -8.13
N PHE A 148 3.40 9.13 -8.16
CA PHE A 148 4.19 9.67 -9.27
C PHE A 148 5.65 9.88 -8.85
N LEU A 149 6.50 10.25 -9.80
CA LEU A 149 7.83 10.79 -9.52
C LEU A 149 7.76 12.30 -9.33
N GLU A 150 8.50 12.80 -8.33
CA GLU A 150 8.69 14.23 -8.14
C GLU A 150 9.35 14.85 -9.38
N GLY A 151 8.78 15.94 -9.91
CA GLY A 151 9.28 16.59 -11.12
C GLY A 151 8.93 15.87 -12.44
N GLY A 152 8.16 14.78 -12.40
CA GLY A 152 7.88 13.97 -13.60
C GLY A 152 9.08 13.08 -13.97
N ASP A 153 9.41 12.99 -15.25
CA ASP A 153 10.44 12.07 -15.75
C ASP A 153 11.87 12.63 -15.69
N THR A 154 12.05 13.91 -15.33
CA THR A 154 13.30 14.62 -15.61
C THR A 154 14.33 14.59 -14.49
N ASP A 155 13.97 14.54 -13.20
CA ASP A 155 14.96 14.93 -12.16
C ASP A 155 14.92 14.18 -10.81
N GLY A 156 14.11 13.13 -10.60
CA GLY A 156 14.12 12.43 -9.31
C GLY A 156 13.50 11.03 -9.27
N TRP A 157 13.99 10.19 -8.35
CA TRP A 157 13.40 8.89 -7.99
C TRP A 157 12.49 8.95 -6.76
N LYS A 158 12.28 10.14 -6.21
CA LYS A 158 11.41 10.36 -5.07
C LYS A 158 9.96 10.12 -5.47
N ALA A 159 9.33 9.13 -4.83
CA ALA A 159 7.93 8.85 -5.01
C ALA A 159 7.08 9.90 -4.27
N VAL A 160 6.03 10.40 -4.91
CA VAL A 160 5.08 11.35 -4.31
C VAL A 160 3.64 10.88 -4.53
N PRO A 161 2.70 11.15 -3.60
CA PRO A 161 1.30 10.82 -3.80
C PRO A 161 0.74 11.52 -5.04
N GLY A 162 -0.04 10.81 -5.83
CA GLY A 162 -0.57 11.30 -7.10
C GLY A 162 -2.00 10.83 -7.35
N LEU A 163 -2.77 11.65 -8.06
CA LEU A 163 -4.09 11.31 -8.57
C LEU A 163 -3.99 11.10 -10.09
N ALA A 164 -4.40 9.92 -10.56
CA ALA A 164 -4.55 9.63 -11.98
C ALA A 164 -6.03 9.51 -12.35
N VAL A 165 -6.47 10.22 -13.38
CA VAL A 165 -7.86 10.22 -13.88
C VAL A 165 -7.98 9.83 -15.35
N ASN A 166 -6.87 9.51 -16.00
CA ASN A 166 -6.82 9.08 -17.39
C ASN A 166 -5.62 8.17 -17.63
N ARG A 167 -5.58 7.56 -18.83
CA ARG A 167 -4.53 6.63 -19.24
C ARG A 167 -3.12 7.23 -19.16
N GLU A 168 -2.92 8.46 -19.62
CA GLU A 168 -1.62 9.12 -19.61
C GLU A 168 -1.09 9.29 -18.18
N GLU A 169 -1.94 9.76 -17.27
CA GLU A 169 -1.59 9.91 -15.86
C GLU A 169 -1.34 8.57 -15.17
N VAL A 170 -2.07 7.50 -15.53
CA VAL A 170 -1.78 6.14 -15.03
C VAL A 170 -0.39 5.68 -15.48
N LEU A 171 -0.05 5.89 -16.75
CA LEU A 171 1.25 5.50 -17.31
C LEU A 171 2.41 6.29 -16.71
N ARG A 172 2.20 7.57 -16.38
CA ARG A 172 3.17 8.38 -15.60
C ARG A 172 3.46 7.79 -14.22
N GLY A 173 2.49 7.08 -13.63
CA GLY A 173 2.64 6.38 -12.37
C GLY A 173 3.24 4.98 -12.48
N ALA A 174 3.52 4.46 -13.68
CA ALA A 174 4.04 3.10 -13.86
C ALA A 174 5.47 2.93 -13.28
N GLY A 175 5.85 1.68 -13.05
CA GLY A 175 7.14 1.30 -12.47
C GLY A 175 7.17 1.33 -10.94
N SER A 176 7.97 0.45 -10.34
CA SER A 176 8.13 0.39 -8.89
C SER A 176 9.15 1.40 -8.41
N ARG A 177 8.80 2.10 -7.33
CA ARG A 177 9.71 2.92 -6.54
C ARG A 177 9.90 2.24 -5.19
N TYR A 178 11.14 2.09 -4.76
CA TYR A 178 11.46 1.40 -3.51
C TYR A 178 11.57 2.36 -2.30
N THR A 179 11.38 3.65 -2.54
CA THR A 179 11.10 4.64 -1.50
C THR A 179 9.60 4.81 -1.30
N TYR A 180 9.21 5.61 -0.31
CA TYR A 180 7.83 5.60 0.18
C TYR A 180 6.98 6.69 -0.45
N SER A 181 5.78 6.34 -0.88
CA SER A 181 4.71 7.29 -1.19
C SER A 181 3.47 7.02 -0.34
N ALA A 182 2.98 8.03 0.37
CA ALA A 182 1.72 7.96 1.11
C ALA A 182 0.51 8.24 0.19
N ASN A 183 0.24 7.33 -0.76
CA ASN A 183 -0.78 7.50 -1.82
C ASN A 183 -2.15 8.00 -1.35
N PRO A 184 -2.67 7.62 -0.16
CA PRO A 184 -3.93 8.16 0.34
C PRO A 184 -3.99 9.69 0.43
N LEU A 185 -2.86 10.40 0.55
CA LEU A 185 -2.83 11.87 0.57
C LEU A 185 -3.39 12.51 -0.70
N ALA A 186 -3.35 11.81 -1.85
CA ALA A 186 -3.97 12.27 -3.10
C ALA A 186 -5.51 12.37 -3.01
N TYR A 187 -6.13 11.80 -1.96
CA TYR A 187 -7.56 11.92 -1.71
C TYR A 187 -8.03 13.38 -1.60
N ARG A 188 -7.17 14.29 -1.10
CA ARG A 188 -7.52 15.71 -1.00
C ARG A 188 -7.80 16.32 -2.38
N GLU A 189 -6.91 16.08 -3.33
CA GLU A 189 -7.09 16.51 -4.72
C GLU A 189 -8.34 15.88 -5.34
N ALA A 190 -8.53 14.57 -5.13
CA ALA A 190 -9.70 13.84 -5.64
C ALA A 190 -11.02 14.46 -5.15
N LYS A 191 -11.08 14.79 -3.85
CA LYS A 191 -12.22 15.46 -3.24
C LYS A 191 -12.44 16.87 -3.78
N GLU A 192 -11.38 17.65 -3.97
CA GLU A 192 -11.44 19.00 -4.55
C GLU A 192 -11.96 18.96 -6.00
N ARG A 193 -11.66 17.89 -6.73
CA ARG A 193 -12.15 17.62 -8.09
C ARG A 193 -13.54 16.97 -8.14
N GLY A 194 -14.14 16.65 -6.99
CA GLY A 194 -15.48 16.05 -6.91
C GLY A 194 -15.57 14.60 -7.35
N LEU A 195 -14.46 13.84 -7.28
CA LEU A 195 -14.42 12.42 -7.61
C LEU A 195 -15.01 11.58 -6.47
N GLU A 196 -15.81 10.57 -6.80
CA GLU A 196 -16.60 9.77 -5.85
C GLU A 196 -16.33 8.26 -5.92
N SER A 197 -15.68 7.77 -6.98
CA SER A 197 -15.41 6.35 -7.23
C SER A 197 -13.91 6.11 -7.45
N LEU A 198 -13.16 6.03 -6.37
CA LEU A 198 -11.70 5.99 -6.38
C LEU A 198 -11.14 4.56 -6.32
N ALA A 199 -10.10 4.29 -7.08
CA ALA A 199 -9.16 3.22 -6.79
C ALA A 199 -8.08 3.71 -5.81
N LEU A 200 -7.65 2.85 -4.88
CA LEU A 200 -6.43 3.03 -4.11
C LEU A 200 -5.42 1.98 -4.56
N VAL A 201 -4.27 2.42 -5.10
CA VAL A 201 -3.09 1.57 -5.26
C VAL A 201 -2.18 1.80 -4.07
N GLY A 202 -1.81 0.75 -3.35
CA GLY A 202 -0.95 0.93 -2.18
C GLY A 202 -0.28 -0.35 -1.71
N MET A 203 0.76 -0.17 -0.90
CA MET A 203 1.35 -1.27 -0.13
C MET A 203 0.34 -1.78 0.91
N SER A 204 0.61 -2.95 1.49
CA SER A 204 -0.20 -3.59 2.54
C SER A 204 -0.73 -2.66 3.65
N CYS A 205 0.11 -1.74 4.11
CA CYS A 205 -0.30 -0.78 5.14
C CYS A 205 -1.38 0.22 4.69
N GLN A 206 -1.45 0.53 3.39
CA GLN A 206 -2.42 1.46 2.82
C GLN A 206 -3.70 0.75 2.40
N THR A 207 -3.61 -0.48 1.86
CA THR A 207 -4.80 -1.25 1.46
C THR A 207 -5.73 -1.52 2.63
N SER A 208 -5.18 -1.68 3.84
CA SER A 208 -5.98 -1.90 5.05
C SER A 208 -6.85 -0.68 5.46
N ILE A 209 -6.61 0.52 4.92
CA ILE A 209 -7.32 1.74 5.31
C ILE A 209 -8.81 1.66 4.97
N GLY A 210 -9.15 1.32 3.71
CA GLY A 210 -10.54 1.29 3.22
C GLY A 210 -11.41 0.35 4.06
N PRO A 211 -11.07 -0.95 4.16
CA PRO A 211 -11.80 -1.92 4.97
C PRO A 211 -11.95 -1.53 6.45
N VAL A 212 -10.89 -1.01 7.08
CA VAL A 212 -10.94 -0.53 8.46
C VAL A 212 -11.89 0.66 8.60
N MET A 213 -11.81 1.64 7.68
CA MET A 213 -12.73 2.78 7.66
C MET A 213 -14.18 2.34 7.44
N TRP A 214 -14.45 1.41 6.53
CA TRP A 214 -15.80 0.90 6.27
C TRP A 214 -16.36 0.20 7.50
N ASN A 215 -15.61 -0.75 8.07
CA ASN A 215 -16.02 -1.50 9.27
C ASN A 215 -16.25 -0.58 10.47
N ARG A 216 -15.31 0.35 10.71
CA ARG A 216 -15.40 1.33 11.80
C ARG A 216 -16.25 2.54 11.44
N LYS A 217 -17.01 2.53 10.34
CA LYS A 217 -17.99 3.56 9.93
C LYS A 217 -17.42 4.99 9.77
N VAL A 218 -16.21 5.12 9.21
CA VAL A 218 -15.61 6.40 8.75
C VAL A 218 -16.03 6.66 7.29
N GLY A 219 -17.35 6.69 7.07
CA GLY A 219 -17.91 6.59 5.72
C GLY A 219 -17.64 7.78 4.80
N LYS A 220 -17.42 9.00 5.32
CA LYS A 220 -17.18 10.19 4.47
C LYS A 220 -15.90 10.09 3.63
N VAL A 221 -14.92 9.34 4.11
CA VAL A 221 -13.58 9.20 3.49
C VAL A 221 -13.37 7.79 2.98
N GLY A 222 -13.90 6.79 3.67
CA GLY A 222 -13.83 5.41 3.21
C GLY A 222 -14.72 5.14 1.99
N ARG A 223 -15.95 5.65 1.94
CA ARG A 223 -16.92 5.28 0.88
C ARG A 223 -16.47 5.61 -0.56
N PRO A 224 -15.74 6.72 -0.80
CA PRO A 224 -15.24 6.99 -2.14
C PRO A 224 -14.19 5.99 -2.63
N ILE A 225 -13.42 5.35 -1.75
CA ILE A 225 -12.55 4.25 -2.14
C ILE A 225 -13.45 3.07 -2.50
N LYS A 226 -13.43 2.60 -3.75
CA LYS A 226 -14.28 1.52 -4.29
C LYS A 226 -13.48 0.30 -4.67
N LEU A 227 -12.29 0.51 -5.21
CA LEU A 227 -11.38 -0.54 -5.65
C LEU A 227 -10.06 -0.38 -4.91
N ASN A 228 -9.54 -1.48 -4.37
CA ASN A 228 -8.32 -1.49 -3.59
C ASN A 228 -7.32 -2.47 -4.21
N ILE A 229 -6.23 -1.94 -4.76
CA ILE A 229 -5.19 -2.71 -5.45
C ILE A 229 -3.94 -2.73 -4.56
N GLY A 230 -3.59 -3.92 -4.11
CA GLY A 230 -2.48 -4.15 -3.21
C GLY A 230 -1.17 -4.46 -3.92
N LEU A 231 -0.09 -3.85 -3.45
CA LEU A 231 1.27 -4.18 -3.85
C LEU A 231 1.92 -5.05 -2.76
N LEU A 232 2.43 -6.22 -3.15
CA LEU A 232 3.23 -7.07 -2.28
C LEU A 232 4.45 -6.27 -1.80
N CYS A 233 4.63 -6.18 -0.48
CA CYS A 233 5.58 -5.26 0.10
C CYS A 233 6.25 -5.85 1.33
N SER A 234 7.57 -6.03 1.28
CA SER A 234 8.35 -6.41 2.46
C SER A 234 8.80 -5.19 3.26
N LYS A 235 9.38 -4.20 2.58
CA LYS A 235 9.95 -2.98 3.16
C LYS A 235 9.90 -1.86 2.13
N SER A 236 9.88 -0.62 2.62
CA SER A 236 10.14 0.58 1.84
C SER A 236 11.27 1.36 2.52
N PHE A 237 12.10 2.00 1.71
CA PHE A 237 13.29 2.71 2.16
C PHE A 237 13.06 4.21 2.24
N ASP A 238 13.87 4.89 3.04
CA ASP A 238 13.94 6.34 3.07
C ASP A 238 14.70 6.89 1.86
N ASP A 239 14.27 8.03 1.30
CA ASP A 239 14.90 8.63 0.13
C ASP A 239 16.33 9.10 0.41
N SER A 240 16.73 9.28 1.67
CA SER A 240 18.13 9.58 2.00
C SER A 240 19.10 8.47 1.54
N MET A 241 18.59 7.25 1.26
CA MET A 241 19.38 6.16 0.67
C MET A 241 20.02 6.54 -0.67
N PHE A 242 19.37 7.38 -1.47
CA PHE A 242 19.92 7.79 -2.76
C PHE A 242 21.22 8.58 -2.60
N GLU A 243 21.26 9.51 -1.67
CA GLU A 243 22.47 10.27 -1.38
C GLU A 243 23.48 9.43 -0.60
N GLU A 244 23.06 8.86 0.53
CA GLU A 244 23.96 8.27 1.52
C GLU A 244 24.52 6.90 1.11
N LEU A 245 23.78 6.13 0.30
CA LEU A 245 24.21 4.82 -0.19
C LEU A 245 24.58 4.86 -1.67
N PHE A 246 23.64 5.26 -2.53
CA PHE A 246 23.81 5.09 -3.97
C PHE A 246 24.91 6.02 -4.49
N TRP A 247 24.85 7.30 -4.13
CA TRP A 247 25.87 8.25 -4.51
C TRP A 247 27.17 8.05 -3.72
N VAL A 248 27.16 8.22 -2.39
CA VAL A 248 28.39 8.26 -1.59
C VAL A 248 29.20 6.95 -1.66
N LYS A 249 28.54 5.78 -1.68
CA LYS A 249 29.24 4.49 -1.67
C LYS A 249 29.42 3.89 -3.05
N TYR A 250 28.39 3.92 -3.89
CA TYR A 250 28.42 3.27 -5.19
C TYR A 250 28.71 4.21 -6.37
N GLY A 251 28.74 5.53 -6.14
CA GLY A 251 28.97 6.52 -7.18
C GLY A 251 27.86 6.55 -8.23
N LEU A 252 26.61 6.24 -7.84
CA LEU A 252 25.44 6.18 -8.72
C LEU A 252 24.59 7.46 -8.54
N PRO A 253 24.66 8.42 -9.47
CA PRO A 253 23.82 9.61 -9.42
C PRO A 253 22.36 9.23 -9.70
N THR A 254 21.45 9.72 -8.85
CA THR A 254 20.01 9.39 -8.90
C THR A 254 19.37 9.77 -10.24
N ASP A 255 19.74 10.91 -10.81
CA ASP A 255 19.26 11.43 -12.09
C ASP A 255 19.69 10.58 -13.30
N GLN A 256 20.72 9.74 -13.13
CA GLN A 256 21.22 8.84 -14.16
C GLN A 256 20.61 7.43 -14.09
N ILE A 257 19.76 7.15 -13.09
CA ILE A 257 19.12 5.84 -12.96
C ILE A 257 17.90 5.75 -13.87
N ALA A 258 17.81 4.68 -14.66
CA ALA A 258 16.73 4.39 -15.60
C ALA A 258 15.68 3.43 -15.04
N LYS A 259 16.10 2.41 -14.27
CA LYS A 259 15.20 1.42 -13.66
C LYS A 259 15.78 0.88 -12.37
N MET A 260 14.92 0.49 -11.43
CA MET A 260 15.29 -0.25 -10.23
C MET A 260 14.44 -1.51 -10.11
N ASN A 261 14.99 -2.56 -9.49
CA ASN A 261 14.22 -3.74 -9.09
C ASN A 261 14.78 -4.37 -7.81
N ILE A 262 14.00 -5.20 -7.11
CA ILE A 262 14.47 -6.00 -5.99
C ILE A 262 14.10 -7.47 -6.21
N LYS A 263 15.11 -8.28 -6.53
CA LYS A 263 15.00 -9.75 -6.68
C LYS A 263 16.18 -10.42 -5.98
N GLY A 264 16.08 -10.58 -4.66
CA GLY A 264 17.17 -11.09 -3.81
C GLY A 264 18.31 -10.09 -3.56
N VAL A 265 18.62 -9.27 -4.57
CA VAL A 265 19.52 -8.11 -4.53
C VAL A 265 18.77 -6.87 -5.00
N PHE A 266 19.31 -5.67 -4.72
CA PHE A 266 18.79 -4.42 -5.26
C PHE A 266 19.48 -4.16 -6.61
N GLN A 267 18.71 -4.19 -7.68
CA GLN A 267 19.16 -4.07 -9.06
C GLN A 267 18.95 -2.63 -9.55
N VAL A 268 19.98 -2.04 -10.17
CA VAL A 268 19.94 -0.67 -10.69
C VAL A 268 20.46 -0.66 -12.13
N TRP A 269 19.64 -0.19 -13.06
CA TRP A 269 20.01 0.05 -14.45
C TRP A 269 20.17 1.55 -14.70
N MET A 270 21.28 1.93 -15.31
CA MET A 270 21.65 3.31 -15.58
C MET A 270 21.26 3.71 -17.02
N LYS A 271 21.04 5.01 -17.26
CA LYS A 271 20.71 5.56 -18.59
C LYS A 271 21.82 5.35 -19.63
N ASN A 272 23.06 5.17 -19.19
CA ASN A 272 24.20 4.85 -20.05
C ASN A 272 24.31 3.36 -20.42
N GLY A 273 23.43 2.50 -19.87
CA GLY A 273 23.42 1.05 -20.09
C GLY A 273 24.11 0.22 -19.01
N ASP A 274 24.74 0.85 -18.00
CA ASP A 274 25.39 0.12 -16.91
C ASP A 274 24.37 -0.57 -15.99
N TYR A 275 24.78 -1.70 -15.42
CA TYR A 275 24.00 -2.50 -14.47
C TYR A 275 24.77 -2.69 -13.17
N HIS A 276 24.11 -2.42 -12.05
CA HIS A 276 24.68 -2.54 -10.71
C HIS A 276 23.79 -3.38 -9.79
N GLU A 277 24.43 -4.17 -8.94
CA GLU A 277 23.78 -4.89 -7.85
C GLU A 277 24.27 -4.35 -6.51
N ILE A 278 23.32 -3.94 -5.67
CA ILE A 278 23.55 -3.50 -4.31
C ILE A 278 23.01 -4.58 -3.37
N ASN A 279 23.80 -4.92 -2.36
CA ASN A 279 23.42 -5.91 -1.37
C ASN A 279 22.25 -5.39 -0.53
N LEU A 280 21.12 -6.10 -0.57
CA LEU A 280 19.89 -5.67 0.10
C LEU A 280 20.06 -5.49 1.62
N LYS A 281 21.01 -6.21 2.24
CA LYS A 281 21.30 -6.05 3.68
C LYS A 281 21.85 -4.65 4.00
N GLU A 282 22.53 -4.02 3.06
CA GLU A 282 23.07 -2.66 3.22
C GLU A 282 21.93 -1.65 3.17
N CYS A 283 20.97 -1.82 2.25
CA CYS A 283 19.77 -1.00 2.16
C CYS A 283 18.95 -1.00 3.47
N HIS A 284 19.07 -2.04 4.30
CA HIS A 284 18.29 -2.16 5.53
C HIS A 284 18.50 -1.00 6.53
N ALA A 285 19.64 -0.31 6.50
CA ALA A 285 19.87 0.86 7.35
C ALA A 285 18.88 2.01 7.07
N TRP A 286 18.32 2.05 5.86
CA TRP A 286 17.29 3.01 5.44
C TRP A 286 15.87 2.42 5.49
N THR A 287 15.67 1.24 6.10
CA THR A 287 14.33 0.70 6.30
C THR A 287 13.52 1.66 7.18
N ARG A 288 12.35 2.09 6.69
CA ARG A 288 11.45 2.89 7.52
C ARG A 288 11.07 2.16 8.80
N GLU A 289 11.04 2.90 9.91
CA GLU A 289 10.81 2.37 11.25
C GLU A 289 9.57 1.46 11.32
N GLY A 290 8.41 1.93 10.86
CA GLY A 290 7.16 1.15 10.91
C GLY A 290 7.17 -0.10 10.02
N CYS A 291 8.04 -0.19 9.00
CA CYS A 291 8.18 -1.40 8.19
C CYS A 291 8.82 -2.55 8.99
N ASN A 292 9.57 -2.25 10.05
CA ASN A 292 10.18 -3.27 10.92
C ASN A 292 9.15 -4.02 11.76
N LEU A 293 7.95 -3.46 11.93
CA LEU A 293 6.84 -4.06 12.70
C LEU A 293 5.63 -4.40 11.82
N CYS A 294 5.71 -4.21 10.50
CA CYS A 294 4.58 -4.45 9.60
C CYS A 294 4.29 -5.96 9.45
N PRO A 295 3.04 -6.42 9.72
CA PRO A 295 2.71 -7.85 9.69
C PRO A 295 2.33 -8.38 8.31
N ASP A 296 2.07 -7.49 7.36
CA ASP A 296 1.43 -7.83 6.09
C ASP A 296 2.39 -7.63 4.92
N PHE A 297 2.75 -8.75 4.28
CA PHE A 297 3.51 -8.78 3.02
C PHE A 297 2.60 -8.84 1.80
N ALA A 298 1.50 -9.60 1.88
CA ALA A 298 0.69 -10.01 0.73
C ALA A 298 -0.42 -9.00 0.37
N ALA A 299 -0.46 -7.85 1.06
CA ALA A 299 -1.50 -6.83 0.93
C ALA A 299 -2.89 -7.43 1.11
N GLU A 300 -3.13 -7.96 2.31
CA GLU A 300 -4.16 -8.96 2.58
C GLU A 300 -5.59 -8.44 2.56
N HIS A 301 -5.75 -7.11 2.64
CA HIS A 301 -7.05 -6.43 2.62
C HIS A 301 -7.31 -5.67 1.30
N ALA A 302 -6.65 -6.06 0.21
CA ALA A 302 -6.95 -5.56 -1.13
C ALA A 302 -8.10 -6.36 -1.78
N ASP A 303 -8.70 -5.83 -2.84
CA ASP A 303 -9.55 -6.61 -3.74
C ASP A 303 -8.70 -7.54 -4.62
N ILE A 304 -7.58 -7.00 -5.10
CA ILE A 304 -6.58 -7.69 -5.92
C ILE A 304 -5.20 -7.32 -5.38
N SER A 305 -4.38 -8.31 -5.00
CA SER A 305 -2.97 -8.09 -4.63
C SER A 305 -2.04 -8.53 -5.75
N THR A 306 -0.96 -7.79 -5.96
CA THR A 306 -0.08 -7.93 -7.12
C THR A 306 1.39 -7.82 -6.70
N GLY A 307 2.27 -8.62 -7.30
CA GLY A 307 3.71 -8.51 -7.04
C GLY A 307 4.60 -9.25 -8.01
N GLY A 308 5.77 -8.68 -8.26
CA GLY A 308 6.85 -9.27 -9.04
C GLY A 308 7.72 -10.24 -8.25
N ILE A 309 7.17 -11.39 -7.87
CA ILE A 309 7.93 -12.48 -7.24
C ILE A 309 7.82 -13.75 -8.08
N GLY A 310 8.87 -14.58 -8.04
CA GLY A 310 8.96 -15.78 -8.87
C GLY A 310 10.03 -15.69 -9.96
N ASP A 311 10.17 -16.78 -10.69
CA ASP A 311 11.15 -16.94 -11.77
C ASP A 311 10.59 -16.42 -13.10
N LEU A 312 9.26 -16.34 -13.23
CA LEU A 312 8.59 -15.78 -14.41
C LEU A 312 8.48 -14.25 -14.32
N SER A 313 9.59 -13.55 -14.60
CA SER A 313 9.69 -12.09 -14.52
C SER A 313 8.67 -11.31 -15.34
N ASP A 314 8.12 -11.93 -16.38
CA ASP A 314 7.24 -11.29 -17.36
C ASP A 314 5.76 -11.37 -16.95
N TRP A 315 5.49 -11.96 -15.79
CA TRP A 315 4.16 -12.17 -15.24
C TRP A 315 4.07 -11.58 -13.83
N THR A 316 2.94 -10.98 -13.51
CA THR A 316 2.64 -10.50 -12.17
C THR A 316 1.91 -11.59 -11.39
N LEU A 317 2.46 -12.00 -10.24
CA LEU A 317 1.73 -12.83 -9.29
C LEU A 317 0.53 -12.04 -8.79
N THR A 318 -0.67 -12.59 -8.98
CA THR A 318 -1.94 -11.92 -8.74
C THR A 318 -2.78 -12.77 -7.78
N VAL A 319 -3.11 -12.21 -6.63
CA VAL A 319 -3.97 -12.84 -5.63
C VAL A 319 -5.33 -12.16 -5.68
N VAL A 320 -6.34 -12.90 -6.12
CA VAL A 320 -7.73 -12.42 -6.16
C VAL A 320 -8.35 -12.68 -4.80
N ARG A 321 -8.87 -11.64 -4.14
CA ARG A 321 -9.31 -11.72 -2.74
C ARG A 321 -10.81 -11.58 -2.58
N THR A 322 -11.39 -10.56 -3.18
CA THR A 322 -12.81 -10.23 -3.04
C THR A 322 -13.59 -10.57 -4.30
N GLU A 323 -14.91 -10.66 -4.18
CA GLU A 323 -15.81 -10.82 -5.34
C GLU A 323 -15.68 -9.66 -6.33
N LEU A 324 -15.42 -8.43 -5.85
CA LEU A 324 -15.14 -7.29 -6.71
C LEU A 324 -13.86 -7.50 -7.51
N GLY A 325 -12.78 -7.93 -6.84
CA GLY A 325 -11.50 -8.23 -7.50
C GLY A 325 -11.66 -9.32 -8.56
N ARG A 326 -12.42 -10.38 -8.26
CA ARG A 326 -12.76 -11.44 -9.21
C ARG A 326 -13.54 -10.90 -10.40
N ALA A 327 -14.56 -10.08 -10.17
CA ALA A 327 -15.38 -9.51 -11.22
C ALA A 327 -14.55 -8.65 -12.19
N VAL A 328 -13.65 -7.82 -11.67
CA VAL A 328 -12.75 -6.98 -12.49
C VAL A 328 -11.80 -7.85 -13.31
N ILE A 329 -11.12 -8.83 -12.70
CA ILE A 329 -10.20 -9.72 -13.44
C ILE A 329 -10.92 -10.49 -14.55
N ASN A 330 -12.11 -11.03 -14.27
CA ASN A 330 -12.89 -11.76 -15.27
C ASN A 330 -13.33 -10.86 -16.43
N ALA A 331 -13.84 -9.66 -16.14
CA ALA A 331 -14.25 -8.71 -17.18
C ALA A 331 -13.06 -8.32 -18.07
N MET A 332 -11.89 -8.08 -17.48
CA MET A 332 -10.67 -7.77 -18.21
C MET A 332 -10.17 -8.96 -19.07
N LEU A 333 -10.36 -10.20 -18.64
CA LEU A 333 -10.06 -11.39 -19.44
C LEU A 333 -11.03 -11.53 -20.61
N ASP A 334 -12.32 -11.31 -20.37
CA ASP A 334 -13.36 -11.36 -21.40
C ASP A 334 -13.14 -10.30 -22.49
N ASP A 335 -12.69 -9.10 -22.11
CA ASP A 335 -12.32 -8.01 -23.02
C ASP A 335 -10.93 -8.20 -23.67
N GLY A 336 -10.17 -9.22 -23.25
CA GLY A 336 -8.86 -9.55 -23.81
C GLY A 336 -7.74 -8.55 -23.46
N VAL A 337 -7.95 -7.63 -22.51
CA VAL A 337 -6.95 -6.62 -22.12
C VAL A 337 -5.84 -7.17 -21.22
N ILE A 338 -6.04 -8.36 -20.67
CA ILE A 338 -5.03 -9.13 -19.93
C ILE A 338 -5.00 -10.58 -20.38
N GLN A 339 -3.87 -11.23 -20.10
CA GLN A 339 -3.70 -12.68 -20.21
C GLN A 339 -3.48 -13.22 -18.79
N ALA A 340 -4.05 -14.39 -18.49
CA ALA A 340 -3.85 -15.06 -17.21
C ALA A 340 -3.51 -16.53 -17.38
N ARG A 341 -2.76 -17.07 -16.42
CA ARG A 341 -2.51 -18.51 -16.26
C ARG A 341 -2.62 -18.90 -14.78
N PRO A 342 -2.76 -20.20 -14.46
CA PRO A 342 -2.79 -20.66 -13.07
C PRO A 342 -1.52 -20.26 -12.31
N GLY A 343 -1.68 -19.88 -11.03
CA GLY A 343 -0.55 -19.62 -10.13
C GLY A 343 0.38 -20.82 -9.95
N ASP A 344 -0.17 -22.04 -10.06
CA ASP A 344 0.57 -23.31 -9.96
C ASP A 344 1.62 -23.50 -11.07
N ASP A 345 1.60 -22.67 -12.11
CA ASP A 345 2.66 -22.66 -13.12
C ASP A 345 3.97 -22.04 -12.59
N ASP A 346 3.94 -21.30 -11.47
CA ASP A 346 5.14 -20.84 -10.73
C ASP A 346 4.97 -21.16 -9.23
N PRO A 347 5.13 -22.45 -8.85
CA PRO A 347 4.97 -22.87 -7.45
C PRO A 347 6.04 -22.24 -6.53
N GLY A 348 7.17 -21.81 -7.11
CA GLY A 348 8.23 -21.09 -6.41
C GLY A 348 7.77 -19.71 -5.93
N ALA A 349 7.10 -18.95 -6.81
CA ALA A 349 6.49 -17.66 -6.47
C ALA A 349 5.47 -17.80 -5.33
N VAL A 350 4.56 -18.76 -5.44
CA VAL A 350 3.51 -19.01 -4.44
C VAL A 350 4.12 -19.40 -3.10
N ALA A 351 5.06 -20.34 -3.08
CA ALA A 351 5.75 -20.73 -1.85
C ALA A 351 6.54 -19.57 -1.22
N LEU A 352 7.19 -18.74 -2.06
CA LEU A 352 7.90 -17.55 -1.60
C LEU A 352 6.95 -16.52 -1.00
N MET A 353 5.77 -16.30 -1.59
CA MET A 353 4.73 -15.43 -1.05
C MET A 353 4.35 -15.83 0.38
N HIS A 354 3.97 -17.10 0.58
CA HIS A 354 3.58 -17.60 1.90
C HIS A 354 4.72 -17.49 2.92
N LYS A 355 5.95 -17.80 2.50
CA LYS A 355 7.15 -17.66 3.35
C LYS A 355 7.38 -16.20 3.78
N LEU A 356 7.24 -15.26 2.85
CA LEU A 356 7.44 -13.83 3.14
C LEU A 356 6.30 -13.27 3.99
N ALA A 357 5.06 -13.72 3.78
CA ALA A 357 3.92 -13.39 4.63
C ALA A 357 4.13 -13.87 6.06
N ALA A 358 4.47 -15.15 6.27
CA ALA A 358 4.79 -15.68 7.60
C ALA A 358 5.93 -14.89 8.28
N LYS A 359 7.01 -14.57 7.55
CA LYS A 359 8.10 -13.73 8.08
C LYS A 359 7.66 -12.32 8.41
N SER A 360 6.73 -11.73 7.68
CA SER A 360 6.21 -10.40 7.98
C SER A 360 5.36 -10.43 9.24
N ARG A 361 4.49 -11.43 9.39
CA ARG A 361 3.67 -11.62 10.60
C ARG A 361 4.50 -11.74 11.88
N GLN A 362 5.62 -12.47 11.82
CA GLN A 362 6.57 -12.59 12.94
C GLN A 362 7.15 -11.26 13.41
N ARG A 363 7.10 -10.21 12.59
CA ARG A 363 7.57 -8.86 12.97
C ARG A 363 6.61 -8.16 13.92
N TRP A 364 5.34 -8.56 13.95
CA TRP A 364 4.38 -7.93 14.84
C TRP A 364 4.79 -8.18 16.29
N PRO A 365 4.88 -7.14 17.13
CA PRO A 365 5.42 -7.29 18.47
C PRO A 365 4.44 -8.03 19.40
N GLU A 366 4.98 -8.80 20.35
CA GLU A 366 4.20 -9.60 21.32
C GLU A 366 3.37 -8.75 22.29
N TRP A 367 3.77 -7.49 22.50
CA TRP A 367 3.06 -6.56 23.36
C TRP A 367 1.86 -5.89 22.68
N ALA A 368 1.74 -5.97 21.35
CA ALA A 368 0.63 -5.39 20.60
C ALA A 368 -0.55 -6.38 20.48
N GLU A 369 -1.58 -6.02 19.72
CA GLU A 369 -2.78 -6.84 19.49
C GLU A 369 -2.38 -8.25 19.04
N SER A 370 -2.64 -9.26 19.87
CA SER A 370 -2.14 -10.63 19.67
C SER A 370 -2.83 -11.32 18.50
N ALA A 371 -4.08 -10.94 18.19
CA ALA A 371 -4.81 -11.46 17.05
C ALA A 371 -4.12 -11.19 15.70
N VAL A 372 -3.18 -10.24 15.64
CA VAL A 372 -2.43 -9.95 14.39
C VAL A 372 -1.35 -11.01 14.10
N ARG A 373 -0.90 -11.72 15.13
CA ARG A 373 0.12 -12.79 15.05
C ARG A 373 -0.47 -14.18 14.77
N VAL A 374 -1.74 -14.27 14.35
CA VAL A 374 -2.33 -15.57 13.98
C VAL A 374 -1.45 -16.27 12.94
N GLY A 375 -1.12 -17.53 13.21
CA GLY A 375 -0.28 -18.39 12.36
C GLY A 375 1.24 -18.30 12.58
N VAL A 376 1.75 -17.56 13.58
CA VAL A 376 3.21 -17.41 13.83
C VAL A 376 3.68 -17.43 15.27
#